data_AF-A0A382NLM6-F1
#
_entry.id   AF-A0A382NLM6-F1
#
_cell.length_a   1.000
_cell.length_b   1.000
_cell.length_c   1.000
_cell.angle_alpha   90.00
_cell.angle_beta   90.00
_cell.angle_gamma   90.00
#
_symmetry.space_group_name_H-M   'P 1'
#
loop_
_entity.id
_entity.type
_entity.pdbx_description
1 polymer ?
#
loop_
_entity_poly.entity_id
_entity_poly.type
_entity_poly.pdbx_seq_one_letter_code
_entity_poly.pdbx_strand_id
1 'polypeptide(L)' 'VTRVLYPGSFDPVHNGHVEMVETAAGLFEEVVVAAL' A
#
# COMPACT_ATOMS: atom_id res chain seq x y z
N VAL A 1 -6.75 15.11 7.19
CA VAL A 1 -5.69 14.30 6.55
C VAL A 1 -5.97 12.84 6.85
N THR A 2 -6.31 12.05 5.85
CA THR A 2 -6.60 10.61 6.02
C THR A 2 -5.45 9.79 5.47
N ARG A 3 -4.76 9.09 6.38
CA ARG A 3 -3.57 8.27 6.08
C ARG A 3 -3.86 6.80 6.35
N VAL A 4 -3.41 5.92 5.46
CA VAL A 4 -3.55 4.46 5.59
C VAL A 4 -2.19 3.77 5.64
N LEU A 5 -2.11 2.68 6.40
CA LEU A 5 -0.92 1.84 6.53
C LEU A 5 -1.17 0.49 5.84
N TYR A 6 -0.26 0.08 4.96
CA TYR A 6 -0.22 -1.23 4.32
C TYR A 6 1.06 -1.97 4.73
N PRO A 7 1.03 -2.77 5.82
CA PRO A 7 2.19 -3.51 6.28
C PRO A 7 2.30 -4.88 5.59
N GLY A 8 3.52 -5.37 5.40
CA GLY A 8 3.77 -6.71 4.85
C GLY A 8 5.25 -7.02 4.69
N SER A 9 5.60 -8.31 4.56
CA SER A 9 6.98 -8.71 4.23
C SER A 9 7.37 -8.31 2.80
N PHE A 10 6.41 -8.36 1.87
CA PHE A 10 6.62 -8.00 0.46
C PHE A 10 7.83 -8.70 -0.19
N ASP A 11 8.11 -9.94 0.21
CA ASP A 11 9.21 -10.76 -0.31
C ASP A 11 8.68 -11.94 -1.16
N PRO A 12 8.54 -11.80 -2.50
CA PRO A 12 8.72 -10.58 -3.29
C PRO A 12 7.43 -9.76 -3.42
N VAL A 13 7.59 -8.48 -3.80
CA VAL A 13 6.49 -7.67 -4.32
C VAL A 13 5.99 -8.30 -5.63
N HIS A 14 4.67 -8.37 -5.79
CA HIS A 14 4.03 -8.79 -7.04
C HIS A 14 2.91 -7.82 -7.43
N ASN A 15 2.39 -7.93 -8.66
CA ASN A 15 1.43 -6.98 -9.23
C ASN A 15 0.18 -6.77 -8.36
N GLY A 16 -0.30 -7.80 -7.66
CA GLY A 16 -1.41 -7.64 -6.71
C GLY A 16 -1.13 -6.67 -5.56
N HIS A 17 0.11 -6.55 -5.06
CA HIS A 17 0.46 -5.54 -4.06
C HIS A 17 0.42 -4.13 -4.64
N VAL A 18 0.83 -3.99 -5.91
CA VAL A 18 0.81 -2.71 -6.63
C VAL A 18 -0.63 -2.26 -6.86
N GLU A 19 -1.50 -3.13 -7.36
CA GLU A 19 -2.93 -2.85 -7.52
C GLU A 19 -3.59 -2.41 -6.20
N MET A 20 -3.21 -3.02 -5.08
CA MET A 20 -3.70 -2.63 -3.76
C MET A 20 -3.26 -1.21 -3.36
N VAL A 21 -1.99 -0.85 -3.63
CA VAL A 21 -1.48 0.50 -3.36
C VAL A 21 -2.13 1.53 -4.27
N GLU A 22 -2.29 1.23 -5.56
CA GLU A 22 -2.97 2.11 -6.53
C GLU A 22 -4.42 2.36 -6.16
N THR A 23 -5.13 1.31 -5.75
CA THR A 23 -6.52 1.42 -5.27
C THR A 23 -6.58 2.28 -4.01
N ALA A 24 -5.70 2.05 -3.04
CA ALA A 24 -5.65 2.83 -1.80
C ALA A 24 -5.29 4.31 -2.07
N ALA A 25 -4.40 4.59 -3.02
CA ALA A 25 -4.01 5.96 -3.39
C ALA A 25 -5.16 6.74 -4.04
N GLY A 26 -6.15 6.05 -4.63
CA GLY A 26 -7.39 6.69 -5.10
C GLY A 26 -8.42 6.98 -4.01
N LEU A 27 -8.24 6.43 -2.80
CA LEU A 27 -9.20 6.52 -1.69
C LEU A 27 -8.70 7.38 -0.52
N PHE A 28 -7.37 7.45 -0.34
CA PHE A 28 -6.73 8.12 0.79
C PHE A 28 -5.74 9.17 0.31
N GLU A 29 -5.54 10.22 1.11
CA GLU A 29 -4.56 11.27 0.78
C GLU A 29 -3.12 10.76 0.88
N GLU A 30 -2.86 9.75 1.73
CA GLU A 30 -1.55 9.16 1.89
C GLU A 30 -1.62 7.66 2.18
N VAL A 31 -0.82 6.88 1.44
CA VAL A 31 -0.63 5.44 1.62
C VAL A 31 0.82 5.17 2.05
N VAL A 32 1.00 4.56 3.22
CA VAL A 32 2.32 4.14 3.71
C VAL A 32 2.47 2.65 3.56
N VAL A 33 3.41 2.22 2.73
CA VAL A 33 3.78 0.80 2.60
C VAL A 33 4.91 0.51 3.59
N ALA A 34 4.63 -0.34 4.58
CA ALA A 34 5.58 -0.69 5.63
C ALA A 34 6.10 -2.11 5.41
N ALA A 35 7.27 -2.22 4.78
CA ALA A 35 7.97 -3.49 4.61
C ALA A 35 8.57 -3.97 5.94
N LEU A 36 8.40 -5.25 6.26
CA LEU A 36 8.89 -5.92 7.47
C LEU A 36 10.08 -6.83 7.18
#